data_AF-A0A523UJ00-F1
#
_entry.id   AF-A0A523UJ00-F1
#
_cell.length_a   1.000
_cell.length_b   1.000
_cell.length_c   1.000
_cell.angle_alpha   90.00
_cell.angle_beta   90.00
_cell.angle_gamma   90.00
#
_symmetry.space_group_name_H-M   'P 1'
#
loop_
_entity.id
_entity.type
_entity.pdbx_description
1 polymer ?
#
loop_
_entity_poly.entity_id
_entity_poly.type
_entity_poly.pdbx_seq_one_letter_code
_entity_poly.pdbx_strand_id
1 'polypeptide(L)'
;MDWGIIAQATFFVAVGLLAIVIAVYVFSTSLLGLAVERTTRELRERQEAQKKSTNHQLEGVRKSLDQAQQEKIGQEVQTLRKLLAELEGKLRKDEKDLADIPKKYTLPFTVRGGVLFPGLGFLLAAIFSGVAWSLANNITPVLHVFLVLAVASIIYGLYRLHISLRAIEEISITSEEAALKRTVEAFKTAQKEVEEERKPRLALSFFDPIPPIQTKSSESVRISFAIKLSKGQIAERATVVFLAPPGFDFITENNKWEKGRQPKWSTAYPEYARAELELGPTMPATSYSLLLTIKAPSSPGSFKLAYRLQCQGFVGHFEEFEIRVTPEE
;
A
#
# COMPACT_ATOMS: atom_id res chain seq x y z
N MET A 1 -43.61 -3.24 50.79
CA MET A 1 -43.07 -3.64 49.47
C MET A 1 -43.11 -5.14 49.43
N ASP A 2 -43.75 -5.74 48.44
CA ASP A 2 -43.86 -7.21 48.35
C ASP A 2 -42.55 -7.78 47.82
N TRP A 3 -41.74 -8.34 48.73
CA TRP A 3 -40.44 -8.92 48.41
C TRP A 3 -40.54 -10.13 47.49
N GLY A 4 -41.69 -10.82 47.48
CA GLY A 4 -41.96 -11.93 46.56
C GLY A 4 -42.00 -11.44 45.10
N ILE A 5 -42.66 -10.30 44.85
CA ILE A 5 -42.73 -9.69 43.52
C ILE A 5 -41.33 -9.29 43.03
N ILE A 6 -40.48 -8.73 43.89
CA ILE A 6 -39.11 -8.33 43.52
C ILE A 6 -38.25 -9.56 43.20
N ALA A 7 -38.32 -10.61 44.02
CA ALA A 7 -37.58 -11.85 43.77
C ALA A 7 -38.02 -12.53 42.46
N GLN A 8 -39.33 -12.56 42.20
CA GLN A 8 -39.92 -13.10 40.97
C GLN A 8 -39.48 -12.29 39.73
N ALA A 9 -39.53 -10.95 39.80
CA ALA A 9 -39.06 -10.09 38.71
C ALA A 9 -37.57 -10.30 38.42
N THR A 10 -36.75 -10.37 39.47
CA THR A 10 -35.30 -10.60 39.34
C THR A 10 -35.00 -11.97 38.72
N PHE A 11 -35.77 -12.99 39.07
CA PHE A 11 -35.68 -14.33 38.47
C PHE A 11 -35.96 -14.29 36.96
N PHE A 12 -37.06 -13.68 36.53
CA PHE A 12 -37.39 -13.59 35.10
C PHE A 12 -36.38 -12.75 34.32
N VAL A 13 -35.85 -11.67 34.91
CA VAL A 13 -34.77 -10.88 34.30
C VAL A 13 -33.51 -11.73 34.13
N ALA A 14 -33.10 -12.50 35.14
CA ALA A 14 -31.93 -13.37 35.06
C ALA A 14 -32.08 -14.45 33.97
N VAL A 15 -33.25 -15.09 33.88
CA VAL A 15 -33.55 -16.09 32.84
C VAL A 15 -33.58 -15.45 31.45
N GLY A 16 -34.18 -14.28 31.30
CA GLY A 16 -34.18 -13.54 30.03
C GLY A 16 -32.77 -13.14 29.58
N LEU A 17 -31.94 -12.64 30.49
CA LEU A 17 -30.55 -12.31 30.21
C LEU A 17 -29.71 -13.53 29.84
N LEU A 18 -29.96 -14.69 30.48
CA LEU A 18 -29.31 -15.96 30.14
C LEU A 18 -29.58 -16.36 28.69
N ALA A 19 -30.82 -16.19 28.20
CA ALA A 19 -31.18 -16.48 26.82
C ALA A 19 -30.45 -15.54 25.83
N ILE A 20 -30.32 -14.26 26.18
CA ILE A 20 -29.63 -13.25 25.36
C ILE A 20 -28.14 -13.56 25.20
N VAL A 21 -27.47 -14.09 26.24
CA VAL A 21 -26.03 -14.44 26.18
C VAL A 21 -25.72 -15.38 25.01
N ILE A 22 -26.57 -16.38 24.77
CA ILE A 22 -26.38 -17.35 23.70
C ILE A 22 -26.52 -16.66 22.33
N ALA A 23 -27.55 -15.84 22.16
CA ALA A 23 -27.79 -15.11 20.91
C ALA A 23 -26.64 -14.14 20.60
N VAL A 24 -26.17 -13.38 21.61
CA VAL A 24 -25.02 -12.48 21.47
C VAL A 24 -23.78 -13.26 21.07
N TYR A 25 -23.51 -14.41 21.71
CA TYR A 25 -22.35 -15.24 21.37
C TYR A 25 -22.38 -15.80 19.95
N VAL A 26 -23.54 -16.34 19.52
CA VAL A 26 -23.70 -16.86 18.15
C VAL A 26 -23.47 -15.76 17.13
N PHE A 27 -24.09 -14.59 17.32
CA PHE A 27 -23.91 -13.44 16.43
C PHE A 27 -22.46 -12.97 16.36
N SER A 28 -21.79 -12.92 17.52
CA SER A 28 -20.39 -12.48 17.65
C SER A 28 -19.42 -13.44 16.97
N THR A 29 -19.62 -14.75 17.14
CA THR A 29 -18.75 -15.77 16.56
C THR A 29 -18.99 -15.96 15.07
N SER A 30 -20.24 -15.86 14.61
CA SER A 30 -20.58 -16.01 13.18
C SER A 30 -20.06 -14.84 12.34
N LEU A 31 -20.10 -13.61 12.86
CA LEU A 31 -19.72 -12.42 12.10
C LEU A 31 -18.24 -12.03 12.29
N LEU A 32 -17.66 -12.25 13.48
CA LEU A 32 -16.32 -11.74 13.79
C LEU A 32 -15.25 -12.81 13.96
N GLY A 33 -15.55 -14.12 13.91
CA GLY A 33 -14.54 -15.17 14.14
C GLY A 33 -13.27 -15.03 13.28
N LEU A 34 -13.45 -14.83 11.97
CA LEU A 34 -12.34 -14.62 11.03
C LEU A 34 -11.69 -13.24 11.16
N ALA A 35 -12.45 -12.22 11.52
CA ALA A 35 -11.93 -10.87 11.74
C ALA A 35 -11.05 -10.85 13.00
N VAL A 36 -11.49 -11.46 14.11
CA VAL A 36 -10.75 -11.55 15.37
C VAL A 36 -9.41 -12.26 15.17
N GLU A 37 -9.39 -13.41 14.49
CA GLU A 37 -8.15 -14.16 14.25
C GLU A 37 -7.15 -13.35 13.42
N ARG A 38 -7.63 -12.65 12.38
CA ARG A 38 -6.77 -11.79 11.55
C ARG A 38 -6.27 -10.57 12.31
N THR A 39 -7.14 -9.85 13.01
CA THR A 39 -6.76 -8.64 13.76
C THR A 39 -5.81 -8.99 14.90
N THR A 40 -6.05 -10.08 15.63
CA THR A 40 -5.13 -10.53 16.70
C THR A 40 -3.78 -10.97 16.16
N ARG A 41 -3.75 -11.62 14.99
CA ARG A 41 -2.51 -11.98 14.30
C ARG A 41 -1.76 -10.72 13.83
N GLU A 42 -2.42 -9.78 13.18
CA GLU A 42 -1.81 -8.52 12.72
C GLU A 42 -1.29 -7.68 13.90
N LEU A 43 -2.04 -7.61 15.02
CA LEU A 43 -1.62 -6.89 16.22
C LEU A 43 -0.38 -7.54 16.85
N ARG A 44 -0.37 -8.87 16.92
CA ARG A 44 0.75 -9.65 17.44
C ARG A 44 1.99 -9.50 16.56
N GLU A 45 1.86 -9.58 15.24
CA GLU A 45 2.96 -9.38 14.29
C GLU A 45 3.55 -7.97 14.40
N ARG A 46 2.71 -6.93 14.52
CA ARG A 46 3.18 -5.54 14.72
C ARG A 46 3.92 -5.36 16.05
N GLN A 47 3.39 -5.90 17.14
CA GLN A 47 4.04 -5.80 18.44
C GLN A 47 5.32 -6.64 18.52
N GLU A 48 5.39 -7.81 17.89
CA GLU A 48 6.62 -8.59 17.77
C GLU A 48 7.68 -7.87 16.93
N ALA A 49 7.28 -7.19 15.86
CA ALA A 49 8.18 -6.36 15.05
C ALA A 49 8.71 -5.15 15.85
N GLN A 50 7.84 -4.48 16.61
CA GLN A 50 8.25 -3.41 17.53
C GLN A 50 9.21 -3.92 18.60
N LYS A 51 8.93 -5.07 19.23
CA LYS A 51 9.83 -5.69 20.21
C LYS A 51 11.20 -5.98 19.60
N LYS A 52 11.27 -6.52 18.38
CA LYS A 52 12.54 -6.77 17.66
C LYS A 52 13.30 -5.47 17.41
N SER A 53 12.61 -4.42 16.97
CA SER A 53 13.21 -3.09 16.75
C SER A 53 13.75 -2.49 18.05
N THR A 54 12.96 -2.50 19.12
CA THR A 54 13.35 -2.01 20.45
C THR A 54 14.52 -2.82 21.02
N ASN A 55 14.53 -4.15 20.88
CA ASN A 55 15.67 -4.99 21.25
C ASN A 55 16.95 -4.61 20.50
N HIS A 56 16.84 -4.35 19.19
CA HIS A 56 18.00 -3.96 18.39
C HIS A 56 18.55 -2.59 18.82
N GLN A 57 17.68 -1.64 19.15
CA GLN A 57 18.07 -0.36 19.73
C GLN A 57 18.73 -0.54 21.11
N LEU A 58 18.22 -1.45 21.94
CA LEU A 58 18.76 -1.76 23.26
C LEU A 58 20.17 -2.37 23.15
N GLU A 59 20.41 -3.26 22.20
CA GLU A 59 21.74 -3.79 21.89
C GLU A 59 22.70 -2.70 21.39
N GLY A 60 22.23 -1.80 20.53
CA GLY A 60 23.02 -0.65 20.07
C GLY A 60 23.43 0.27 21.21
N VAL A 61 22.48 0.61 22.09
CA VAL A 61 22.72 1.47 23.25
C VAL A 61 23.63 0.79 24.27
N ARG A 62 23.51 -0.53 24.49
CA ARG A 62 24.42 -1.30 25.36
C ARG A 62 25.86 -1.26 24.83
N LYS A 63 26.05 -1.47 23.52
CA LYS A 63 27.38 -1.38 22.88
C LYS A 63 27.99 0.02 23.01
N SER A 64 27.20 1.07 22.80
CA SER A 64 27.65 2.45 22.97
C SER A 64 27.97 2.79 24.44
N LEU A 65 27.25 2.18 25.39
CA LEU A 65 27.49 2.37 26.82
C LEU A 65 28.78 1.69 27.26
N ASP A 66 29.05 0.48 26.76
CA ASP A 66 30.31 -0.23 27.00
C ASP A 66 31.52 0.55 26.43
N GLN A 67 31.37 1.15 25.24
CA GLN A 67 32.38 2.03 24.63
C GLN A 67 32.59 3.32 25.43
N ALA A 68 31.52 4.04 25.80
CA ALA A 68 31.61 5.27 26.59
C ALA A 68 32.17 5.04 28.01
N GLN A 69 31.94 3.86 28.60
CA GLN A 69 32.57 3.46 29.86
C GLN A 69 34.06 3.17 29.72
N GLN A 70 34.51 2.61 28.60
CA GLN A 70 35.93 2.42 28.29
C GLN A 70 36.64 3.78 28.07
N GLU A 71 35.96 4.74 27.45
CA GLU A 71 36.48 6.09 27.17
C GLU A 71 36.37 7.07 28.36
N LYS A 72 35.79 6.64 29.50
CA LYS A 72 35.59 7.44 30.73
C LYS A 72 34.82 8.76 30.54
N ILE A 73 33.88 8.83 29.60
CA ILE A 73 33.06 10.02 29.36
C ILE A 73 31.86 10.03 30.32
N GLY A 74 32.03 10.60 31.51
CA GLY A 74 31.06 10.48 32.61
C GLY A 74 29.65 11.04 32.34
N GLN A 75 29.51 12.10 31.54
CA GLN A 75 28.19 12.68 31.22
C GLN A 75 27.40 11.83 30.21
N GLU A 76 28.09 11.25 29.22
CA GLU A 76 27.48 10.43 28.16
C GLU A 76 27.02 9.06 28.68
N VAL A 77 27.74 8.52 29.68
CA VAL A 77 27.31 7.30 30.38
C VAL A 77 26.00 7.51 31.15
N GLN A 78 25.74 8.68 31.73
CA GLN A 78 24.48 8.95 32.43
C GLN A 78 23.29 9.09 31.48
N THR A 79 23.46 9.73 30.33
CA THR A 79 22.40 9.85 29.31
C THR A 79 22.07 8.50 28.69
N LEU A 80 23.10 7.69 28.34
CA LEU A 80 22.91 6.33 27.84
C LEU A 80 22.24 5.41 28.87
N ARG A 81 22.57 5.52 30.17
CA ARG A 81 21.88 4.78 31.24
C ARG A 81 20.40 5.13 31.36
N LYS A 82 20.03 6.42 31.25
CA LYS A 82 18.63 6.84 31.26
C LYS A 82 17.88 6.30 30.04
N LEU A 83 18.50 6.36 28.85
CA LEU A 83 17.91 5.87 27.62
C LEU A 83 17.71 4.34 27.65
N LEU A 84 18.67 3.61 28.24
CA LEU A 84 18.58 2.17 28.46
C LEU A 84 17.44 1.82 29.43
N ALA A 85 17.30 2.54 30.55
CA ALA A 85 16.18 2.34 31.48
C ALA A 85 14.81 2.65 30.84
N GLU A 86 14.73 3.66 29.97
CA GLU A 86 13.52 3.99 29.23
C GLU A 86 13.15 2.89 28.21
N LEU A 87 14.13 2.38 27.46
CA LEU A 87 13.95 1.28 26.52
C LEU A 87 13.56 -0.02 27.23
N GLU A 88 14.19 -0.35 28.36
CA GLU A 88 13.80 -1.51 29.18
C GLU A 88 12.39 -1.36 29.77
N GLY A 89 12.00 -0.14 30.17
CA GLY A 89 10.65 0.17 30.61
C GLY A 89 9.61 0.00 29.51
N LYS A 90 9.90 0.48 28.29
CA LYS A 90 9.06 0.26 27.10
C LYS A 90 8.94 -1.22 26.78
N LEU A 91 10.04 -1.96 26.81
CA LEU A 91 10.05 -3.39 26.49
C LEU A 91 9.21 -4.22 27.47
N ARG A 92 9.28 -3.91 28.78
CA ARG A 92 8.41 -4.54 29.80
C ARG A 92 6.93 -4.22 29.58
N LYS A 93 6.62 -3.00 29.14
CA LYS A 93 5.25 -2.60 28.80
C LYS A 93 4.75 -3.36 27.58
N ASP A 94 5.56 -3.42 26.52
CA ASP A 94 5.24 -4.16 25.30
C ASP A 94 5.06 -5.66 25.57
N GLU A 95 5.85 -6.27 26.46
CA GLU A 95 5.68 -7.66 26.90
C GLU A 95 4.37 -7.88 27.67
N LYS A 96 4.01 -6.95 28.54
CA LYS A 96 2.74 -7.00 29.27
C LYS A 96 1.55 -6.86 28.33
N ASP A 97 1.63 -5.92 27.38
CA ASP A 97 0.59 -5.69 26.39
C ASP A 97 0.42 -6.92 25.49
N LEU A 98 1.52 -7.54 25.04
CA LEU A 98 1.53 -8.83 24.31
C LEU A 98 0.84 -9.96 25.10
N ALA A 99 1.13 -10.07 26.40
CA ALA A 99 0.53 -11.08 27.27
C ALA A 99 -0.97 -10.83 27.52
N ASP A 100 -1.43 -9.59 27.43
CA ASP A 100 -2.81 -9.20 27.64
C ASP A 100 -3.66 -9.19 26.34
N ILE A 101 -3.05 -9.20 25.14
CA ILE A 101 -3.76 -9.40 23.86
C ILE A 101 -4.74 -10.58 23.91
N PRO A 102 -4.34 -11.81 24.29
CA PRO A 102 -5.26 -12.94 24.29
C PRO A 102 -6.40 -12.72 25.30
N LYS A 103 -6.14 -12.12 26.46
CA LYS A 103 -7.18 -11.86 27.46
C LYS A 103 -8.19 -10.81 27.00
N LYS A 104 -7.72 -9.79 26.29
CA LYS A 104 -8.54 -8.65 25.85
C LYS A 104 -9.32 -8.94 24.56
N TYR A 105 -8.71 -9.65 23.62
CA TYR A 105 -9.25 -9.80 22.26
C TYR A 105 -9.60 -11.24 21.85
N THR A 106 -9.08 -12.28 22.52
CA THR A 106 -9.47 -13.67 22.21
C THR A 106 -10.42 -14.25 23.24
N LEU A 107 -10.19 -13.99 24.53
CA LEU A 107 -11.00 -14.55 25.61
C LEU A 107 -12.50 -14.25 25.44
N PRO A 108 -12.94 -13.01 25.13
CA PRO A 108 -14.37 -12.70 25.01
C PRO A 108 -15.09 -13.46 23.88
N PHE A 109 -14.35 -13.92 22.87
CA PHE A 109 -14.87 -14.68 21.73
C PHE A 109 -14.81 -16.20 21.94
N THR A 110 -14.15 -16.66 22.99
CA THR A 110 -14.22 -18.08 23.39
C THR A 110 -15.53 -18.40 24.08
N VAL A 111 -16.01 -19.65 23.95
CA VAL A 111 -17.18 -20.16 24.71
C VAL A 111 -17.03 -19.88 26.20
N ARG A 112 -15.80 -19.98 26.72
CA ARG A 112 -15.48 -19.69 28.13
C ARG A 112 -15.73 -18.23 28.49
N GLY A 113 -15.22 -17.30 27.69
CA GLY A 113 -15.34 -15.86 27.92
C GLY A 113 -16.74 -15.30 27.71
N GLY A 114 -17.29 -15.55 26.52
CA GLY A 114 -18.51 -14.91 26.02
C GLY A 114 -19.81 -15.58 26.47
N VAL A 115 -19.79 -16.87 26.83
CA VAL A 115 -21.00 -17.60 27.26
C VAL A 115 -20.92 -18.03 28.71
N LEU A 116 -19.86 -18.74 29.10
CA LEU A 116 -19.77 -19.38 30.41
C LEU A 116 -19.72 -18.35 31.56
N PHE A 117 -18.88 -17.32 31.50
CA PHE A 117 -18.82 -16.33 32.60
C PHE A 117 -20.10 -15.49 32.77
N PRO A 118 -20.65 -14.84 31.72
CA PRO A 118 -21.91 -14.10 31.87
C PRO A 118 -23.07 -15.05 32.17
N GLY A 119 -23.12 -16.22 31.53
CA GLY A 119 -24.15 -17.24 31.76
C GLY A 119 -24.14 -17.79 33.19
N LEU A 120 -22.97 -18.03 33.78
CA LEU A 120 -22.85 -18.48 35.17
C LEU A 120 -23.28 -17.38 36.15
N GLY A 121 -23.01 -16.11 35.84
CA GLY A 121 -23.54 -14.97 36.61
C GLY A 121 -25.07 -14.93 36.60
N PHE A 122 -25.70 -15.05 35.43
CA PHE A 122 -27.16 -15.06 35.33
C PHE A 122 -27.81 -16.34 35.89
N LEU A 123 -27.15 -17.49 35.77
CA LEU A 123 -27.61 -18.74 36.38
C LEU A 123 -27.60 -18.64 37.91
N LEU A 124 -26.51 -18.14 38.50
CA LEU A 124 -26.43 -17.90 39.95
C LEU A 124 -27.48 -16.88 40.41
N ALA A 125 -27.70 -15.83 39.63
CA ALA A 125 -28.78 -14.88 39.90
C ALA A 125 -30.15 -15.55 39.94
N ALA A 126 -30.46 -16.40 38.95
CA ALA A 126 -31.72 -17.15 38.92
C ALA A 126 -31.87 -18.09 40.12
N ILE A 127 -30.80 -18.80 40.51
CA ILE A 127 -30.81 -19.69 41.68
C ILE A 127 -31.07 -18.87 42.96
N PHE A 128 -30.34 -17.78 43.17
CA PHE A 128 -30.51 -16.94 44.38
C PHE A 128 -31.87 -16.25 44.41
N SER A 129 -32.38 -15.77 43.28
CA SER A 129 -33.74 -15.21 43.19
C SER A 129 -34.83 -16.25 43.43
N GLY A 130 -34.66 -17.49 42.96
CA GLY A 130 -35.60 -18.59 43.22
C GLY A 130 -35.65 -18.98 44.70
N VAL A 131 -34.48 -19.05 45.36
CA VAL A 131 -34.39 -19.29 46.81
C VAL A 131 -35.01 -18.13 47.59
N ALA A 132 -34.74 -16.88 47.20
CA ALA A 132 -35.36 -15.71 47.81
C ALA A 132 -36.89 -15.74 47.66
N TRP A 133 -37.40 -16.09 46.48
CA TRP A 133 -38.84 -16.19 46.25
C TRP A 133 -39.49 -17.27 47.11
N SER A 134 -38.88 -18.45 47.23
CA SER A 134 -39.37 -19.53 48.10
C SER A 134 -39.41 -19.13 49.58
N LEU A 135 -38.58 -18.18 50.00
CA LEU A 135 -38.50 -17.67 51.36
C LEU A 135 -39.33 -16.40 51.58
N ALA A 136 -40.02 -15.88 50.56
CA ALA A 136 -40.69 -14.58 50.61
C ALA A 136 -41.79 -14.49 51.69
N ASN A 137 -42.37 -15.62 52.09
CA ASN A 137 -43.37 -15.69 53.16
C ASN A 137 -42.77 -15.59 54.58
N ASN A 138 -41.44 -15.70 54.71
CA ASN A 138 -40.72 -15.60 55.97
C ASN A 138 -39.84 -14.34 55.96
N ILE A 139 -40.24 -13.32 56.71
CA ILE A 139 -39.48 -12.06 56.84
C ILE A 139 -38.23 -12.32 57.68
N THR A 140 -37.20 -12.86 57.04
CA THR A 140 -35.91 -13.21 57.66
C THR A 140 -34.79 -12.42 56.99
N PRO A 141 -33.71 -12.06 57.72
CA PRO A 141 -32.54 -11.40 57.13
C PRO A 141 -31.89 -12.24 56.01
N VAL A 142 -32.10 -13.55 56.03
CA VAL A 142 -31.68 -14.50 55.00
C VAL A 142 -32.24 -14.13 53.61
N LEU A 143 -33.50 -13.70 53.53
CA LEU A 143 -34.15 -13.25 52.29
C LEU A 143 -33.36 -12.11 51.62
N HIS A 144 -32.95 -11.12 52.42
CA HIS A 144 -32.23 -9.94 51.93
C HIS A 144 -30.84 -10.29 51.41
N VAL A 145 -30.15 -11.22 52.07
CA VAL A 145 -28.83 -11.69 51.63
C VAL A 145 -28.91 -12.35 50.24
N PHE A 146 -29.89 -13.23 50.02
CA PHE A 146 -30.06 -13.88 48.72
C PHE A 146 -30.44 -12.90 47.62
N LEU A 147 -31.26 -11.89 47.92
CA LEU A 147 -31.64 -10.87 46.95
C LEU A 147 -30.44 -9.98 46.55
N VAL A 148 -29.59 -9.59 47.51
CA VAL A 148 -28.35 -8.87 47.24
C VAL A 148 -27.38 -9.70 46.40
N LEU A 149 -27.22 -10.99 46.71
CA LEU A 149 -26.39 -11.90 45.91
C LEU A 149 -26.92 -12.08 44.49
N ALA A 150 -28.24 -12.15 44.31
CA ALA A 150 -28.86 -12.21 42.99
C ALA A 150 -28.54 -10.96 42.16
N VAL A 151 -28.74 -9.77 42.73
CA VAL A 151 -28.45 -8.50 42.05
C VAL A 151 -26.96 -8.36 41.73
N ALA A 152 -26.07 -8.71 42.67
CA ALA A 152 -24.62 -8.70 42.44
C ALA A 152 -24.22 -9.63 41.28
N SER A 153 -24.86 -10.80 41.19
CA SER A 153 -24.61 -11.77 40.12
C SER A 153 -25.12 -11.27 38.75
N ILE A 154 -26.24 -10.55 38.71
CA ILE A 154 -26.72 -9.87 37.49
C ILE A 154 -25.73 -8.78 37.05
N ILE A 155 -25.29 -7.92 37.97
CA ILE A 155 -24.31 -6.86 37.67
C ILE A 155 -23.01 -7.47 37.12
N TYR A 156 -22.53 -8.55 37.73
CA TYR A 156 -21.37 -9.28 37.24
C TYR A 156 -21.58 -9.84 35.82
N GLY A 157 -22.72 -10.48 35.56
CA GLY A 157 -23.07 -11.00 34.23
C GLY A 157 -23.13 -9.91 33.17
N LEU A 158 -23.78 -8.79 33.48
CA LEU A 158 -23.86 -7.62 32.59
C LEU A 158 -22.47 -7.00 32.33
N TYR A 159 -21.63 -6.88 33.35
CA TYR A 159 -20.26 -6.38 33.19
C TYR A 159 -19.43 -7.24 32.24
N ARG A 160 -19.53 -8.58 32.34
CA ARG A 160 -18.83 -9.51 31.44
C ARG A 160 -19.37 -9.46 30.02
N LEU A 161 -20.70 -9.34 29.87
CA LEU A 161 -21.35 -9.16 28.57
C LEU A 161 -20.91 -7.86 27.90
N HIS A 162 -20.84 -6.75 28.66
CA HIS A 162 -20.38 -5.45 28.19
C HIS A 162 -18.92 -5.47 27.70
N ILE A 163 -18.02 -6.13 28.43
CA ILE A 163 -16.62 -6.32 27.98
C ILE A 163 -16.59 -7.04 26.62
N SER A 164 -17.43 -8.06 26.46
CA SER A 164 -17.48 -8.85 25.23
C SER A 164 -18.01 -8.01 24.06
N LEU A 165 -19.10 -7.25 24.27
CA LEU A 165 -19.66 -6.32 23.29
C LEU A 165 -18.67 -5.22 22.87
N ARG A 166 -17.91 -4.64 23.81
CA ARG A 166 -16.87 -3.66 23.47
C ARG A 166 -15.76 -4.25 22.61
N ALA A 167 -15.33 -5.48 22.91
CA ALA A 167 -14.33 -6.15 22.09
C ALA A 167 -14.84 -6.41 20.66
N ILE A 168 -16.14 -6.71 20.52
CA ILE A 168 -16.81 -6.87 19.22
C ILE A 168 -16.84 -5.55 18.44
N GLU A 169 -17.24 -4.46 19.09
CA GLU A 169 -17.30 -3.12 18.49
C GLU A 169 -15.93 -2.66 17.98
N GLU A 170 -14.88 -2.80 18.80
CA GLU A 170 -13.51 -2.41 18.44
C GLU A 170 -12.99 -3.19 17.22
N ILE A 171 -13.26 -4.50 17.15
CA ILE A 171 -12.82 -5.34 16.03
C ILE A 171 -13.66 -5.09 14.77
N SER A 172 -14.96 -4.85 14.92
CA SER A 172 -15.87 -4.50 13.82
C SER A 172 -15.38 -3.25 13.06
N ILE A 173 -15.15 -2.16 13.80
CA ILE A 173 -14.70 -0.87 13.24
C ILE A 173 -13.34 -1.03 12.53
N THR A 174 -12.41 -1.74 13.17
CA THR A 174 -11.07 -1.96 12.61
C THR A 174 -11.13 -2.78 11.31
N SER A 175 -12.06 -3.72 11.20
CA SER A 175 -12.20 -4.59 10.01
C SER A 175 -12.75 -3.83 8.80
N GLU A 176 -13.72 -2.92 8.99
CA GLU A 176 -14.29 -2.11 7.91
C GLU A 176 -13.27 -1.10 7.39
N GLU A 177 -12.54 -0.42 8.27
CA GLU A 177 -11.47 0.49 7.87
C GLU A 177 -10.35 -0.22 7.10
N ALA A 178 -9.98 -1.43 7.53
CA ALA A 178 -8.97 -2.23 6.85
C ALA A 178 -9.45 -2.70 5.46
N ALA A 179 -10.72 -3.11 5.36
CA ALA A 179 -11.33 -3.47 4.07
C ALA A 179 -11.38 -2.28 3.12
N LEU A 180 -11.82 -1.11 3.61
CA LEU A 180 -11.87 0.13 2.84
C LEU A 180 -10.48 0.53 2.33
N LYS A 181 -9.46 0.54 3.21
CA LYS A 181 -8.08 0.85 2.81
C LYS A 181 -7.57 -0.07 1.69
N ARG A 182 -7.82 -1.38 1.79
CA ARG A 182 -7.44 -2.35 0.74
C ARG A 182 -8.14 -2.06 -0.59
N THR A 183 -9.44 -1.74 -0.57
CA THR A 183 -10.17 -1.39 -1.81
C THR A 183 -9.64 -0.11 -2.44
N VAL A 184 -9.30 0.90 -1.64
CA VAL A 184 -8.72 2.15 -2.12
C VAL A 184 -7.32 1.93 -2.71
N GLU A 185 -6.48 1.11 -2.08
CA GLU A 185 -5.15 0.76 -2.60
C GLU A 185 -5.25 -0.02 -3.91
N ALA A 186 -6.16 -1.02 -3.99
CA ALA A 186 -6.41 -1.76 -5.22
C ALA A 186 -6.89 -0.83 -6.35
N PHE A 187 -7.80 0.11 -6.04
CA PHE A 187 -8.29 1.08 -7.00
C PHE A 187 -7.19 2.04 -7.47
N LYS A 188 -6.33 2.52 -6.57
CA LYS A 188 -5.18 3.36 -6.92
C LYS A 188 -4.20 2.62 -7.83
N THR A 189 -3.92 1.35 -7.55
CA THR A 189 -3.04 0.52 -8.39
C THR A 189 -3.65 0.32 -9.77
N ALA A 190 -4.93 -0.06 -9.84
CA ALA A 190 -5.64 -0.22 -11.11
C ALA A 190 -5.70 1.10 -11.91
N GLN A 191 -5.93 2.23 -11.24
CA GLN A 191 -5.91 3.54 -11.87
C GLN A 191 -4.53 3.85 -12.46
N LYS A 192 -3.45 3.56 -11.72
CA LYS A 192 -2.08 3.77 -12.20
C LYS A 192 -1.77 2.90 -13.41
N GLU A 193 -2.20 1.63 -13.42
CA GLU A 193 -2.04 0.73 -14.57
C GLU A 193 -2.78 1.26 -15.80
N VAL A 194 -4.04 1.70 -15.63
CA VAL A 194 -4.82 2.31 -16.72
C VAL A 194 -4.17 3.61 -17.22
N GLU A 195 -3.64 4.44 -16.33
CA GLU A 195 -2.90 5.65 -16.70
C GLU A 195 -1.61 5.32 -17.47
N GLU A 196 -0.89 4.26 -17.10
CA GLU A 196 0.30 3.80 -17.83
C GLU A 196 -0.03 3.23 -19.21
N GLU A 197 -1.14 2.51 -19.36
CA GLU A 197 -1.63 2.03 -20.67
C GLU A 197 -2.09 3.16 -21.58
N ARG A 198 -2.65 4.23 -21.00
CA ARG A 198 -3.07 5.42 -21.76
C ARG A 198 -1.92 6.29 -22.24
N LYS A 199 -0.72 6.16 -21.67
CA LYS A 199 0.45 6.96 -22.09
C LYS A 199 0.77 6.67 -23.56
N PRO A 200 0.79 7.70 -24.42
CA PRO A 200 1.09 7.49 -25.83
C PRO A 200 2.51 6.96 -26.00
N ARG A 201 2.73 6.06 -26.97
CA ARG A 201 4.07 5.65 -27.39
C ARG A 201 4.14 5.62 -28.90
N LEU A 202 5.01 6.45 -29.46
CA LEU A 202 5.28 6.47 -30.89
C LEU A 202 6.31 5.40 -31.25
N ALA A 203 6.18 4.85 -32.46
CA ALA A 203 7.16 3.96 -33.06
C ALA A 203 7.46 4.43 -34.49
N LEU A 204 8.73 4.30 -34.89
CA LEU A 204 9.19 4.60 -36.24
C LEU A 204 9.53 3.29 -36.96
N SER A 205 9.26 3.20 -38.24
CA SER A 205 9.63 2.05 -39.07
C SER A 205 10.17 2.56 -40.40
N PHE A 206 11.39 2.14 -40.75
CA PHE A 206 11.98 2.49 -42.04
C PHE A 206 11.36 1.67 -43.18
N PHE A 207 11.27 2.30 -44.34
CA PHE A 207 10.96 1.65 -45.60
C PHE A 207 12.08 1.90 -46.58
N ASP A 208 12.30 0.93 -47.47
CA ASP A 208 13.33 0.89 -48.51
C ASP A 208 13.98 2.26 -48.83
N PRO A 209 15.27 2.47 -48.46
CA PRO A 209 16.22 1.49 -47.92
C PRO A 209 16.05 1.24 -46.41
N ILE A 210 16.14 -0.04 -45.99
CA ILE A 210 16.19 -0.43 -44.58
C ILE A 210 17.65 -0.32 -44.09
N PRO A 211 17.92 0.28 -42.92
CA PRO A 211 19.28 0.34 -42.36
C PRO A 211 19.93 -1.05 -42.23
N PRO A 212 21.25 -1.18 -42.52
CA PRO A 212 22.18 -0.12 -42.91
C PRO A 212 21.96 0.38 -44.35
N ILE A 213 21.85 1.69 -44.52
CA ILE A 213 21.57 2.33 -45.81
C ILE A 213 22.88 2.52 -46.58
N GLN A 214 22.93 2.19 -47.86
CA GLN A 214 24.12 2.37 -48.71
C GLN A 214 23.97 3.58 -49.63
N THR A 215 25.03 4.38 -49.76
CA THR A 215 25.08 5.57 -50.62
C THR A 215 26.51 5.83 -51.10
N LYS A 216 26.71 6.63 -52.16
CA LYS A 216 28.03 7.11 -52.56
C LYS A 216 28.41 8.41 -51.85
N SER A 217 29.71 8.72 -51.84
CA SER A 217 30.25 9.99 -51.36
C SER A 217 29.55 11.18 -51.99
N SER A 218 29.21 12.19 -51.18
CA SER A 218 28.54 13.43 -51.62
C SER A 218 27.14 13.27 -52.25
N GLU A 219 26.62 12.04 -52.36
CA GLU A 219 25.31 11.74 -52.92
C GLU A 219 24.17 12.06 -51.94
N SER A 220 23.00 12.39 -52.45
CA SER A 220 21.80 12.60 -51.63
C SER A 220 20.97 11.33 -51.58
N VAL A 221 20.72 10.81 -50.38
CA VAL A 221 19.90 9.62 -50.15
C VAL A 221 18.54 10.02 -49.59
N ARG A 222 17.50 9.34 -50.07
CA ARG A 222 16.12 9.49 -49.62
C ARG A 222 15.78 8.36 -48.67
N ILE A 223 15.44 8.71 -47.43
CA ILE A 223 15.10 7.77 -46.36
C ILE A 223 13.59 7.84 -46.15
N SER A 224 12.89 6.76 -46.49
CA SER A 224 11.44 6.64 -46.30
C SER A 224 11.16 6.01 -44.94
N PHE A 225 10.17 6.51 -44.21
CA PHE A 225 9.79 5.94 -42.91
C PHE A 225 8.33 6.22 -42.56
N ALA A 226 7.74 5.41 -41.69
CA ALA A 226 6.45 5.64 -41.07
C ALA A 226 6.61 5.96 -39.59
N ILE A 227 5.76 6.86 -39.11
CA ILE A 227 5.52 7.03 -37.67
C ILE A 227 4.09 6.59 -37.37
N LYS A 228 3.96 5.71 -36.36
CA LYS A 228 2.68 5.17 -35.89
C LYS A 228 2.59 5.22 -34.38
N LEU A 229 1.36 5.23 -33.87
CA LEU A 229 1.08 5.11 -32.44
C LEU A 229 1.05 3.62 -32.05
N SER A 230 2.05 3.19 -31.28
CA SER A 230 2.16 1.80 -30.81
C SER A 230 1.34 1.54 -29.53
N LYS A 231 1.14 2.56 -28.68
CA LYS A 231 0.31 2.52 -27.47
C LYS A 231 -0.34 3.88 -27.22
N GLY A 232 -1.42 3.91 -26.44
CA GLY A 232 -2.21 5.10 -26.16
C GLY A 232 -3.32 5.36 -27.19
N GLN A 233 -4.17 6.34 -26.91
CA GLN A 233 -5.32 6.68 -27.76
C GLN A 233 -5.00 7.77 -28.79
N ILE A 234 -4.20 8.75 -28.40
CA ILE A 234 -3.79 9.86 -29.26
C ILE A 234 -2.41 10.34 -28.83
N ALA A 235 -1.55 10.64 -29.80
CA ALA A 235 -0.30 11.37 -29.57
C ALA A 235 -0.46 12.77 -30.14
N GLU A 236 -0.59 13.76 -29.24
CA GLU A 236 -0.64 15.17 -29.60
C GLU A 236 0.79 15.73 -29.75
N ARG A 237 0.97 16.63 -30.72
CA ARG A 237 2.27 17.25 -31.05
C ARG A 237 3.37 16.21 -31.23
N ALA A 238 3.09 15.21 -32.06
CA ALA A 238 4.03 14.14 -32.33
C ALA A 238 5.20 14.71 -33.14
N THR A 239 6.42 14.59 -32.65
CA THR A 239 7.61 15.16 -33.28
C THR A 239 8.63 14.07 -33.49
N VAL A 240 9.27 14.10 -34.66
CA VAL A 240 10.45 13.30 -34.96
C VAL A 240 11.66 14.19 -35.12
N VAL A 241 12.74 13.82 -34.45
CA VAL A 241 14.02 14.51 -34.51
C VAL A 241 15.05 13.53 -35.05
N PHE A 242 15.69 13.86 -36.16
CA PHE A 242 16.85 13.16 -36.70
C PHE A 242 18.12 13.93 -36.40
N LEU A 243 19.18 13.19 -36.12
CA LEU A 243 20.51 13.68 -35.83
C LEU A 243 21.51 12.97 -36.72
N ALA A 244 22.41 13.75 -37.33
CA ALA A 244 23.48 13.21 -38.16
C ALA A 244 24.83 13.79 -37.76
N PRO A 245 25.91 12.99 -37.85
CA PRO A 245 27.24 13.46 -37.51
C PRO A 245 27.73 14.56 -38.47
N PRO A 246 28.81 15.28 -38.12
CA PRO A 246 29.37 16.32 -38.98
C PRO A 246 29.67 15.82 -40.40
N GLY A 247 29.40 16.65 -41.40
CA GLY A 247 29.60 16.33 -42.82
C GLY A 247 28.32 15.90 -43.55
N PHE A 248 27.29 15.45 -42.82
CA PHE A 248 25.96 15.29 -43.38
C PHE A 248 25.20 16.62 -43.41
N ASP A 249 24.34 16.80 -44.43
CA ASP A 249 23.38 17.92 -44.48
C ASP A 249 22.00 17.37 -44.84
N PHE A 250 20.99 17.72 -44.04
CA PHE A 250 19.61 17.36 -44.37
C PHE A 250 19.14 18.21 -45.54
N ILE A 251 18.32 17.71 -46.46
CA ILE A 251 17.77 18.51 -47.55
C ILE A 251 16.27 18.65 -47.34
N THR A 252 15.81 19.90 -47.23
CA THR A 252 14.44 20.24 -46.84
C THR A 252 13.69 20.84 -48.02
N GLU A 253 13.42 20.02 -49.04
CA GLU A 253 12.74 20.48 -50.27
C GLU A 253 11.29 20.93 -50.01
N ASN A 254 10.65 20.46 -48.93
CA ASN A 254 9.21 20.62 -48.68
C ASN A 254 8.84 21.59 -47.55
N ASN A 255 9.75 22.45 -47.06
CA ASN A 255 9.53 23.47 -45.99
C ASN A 255 8.96 22.99 -44.63
N LYS A 256 8.67 21.70 -44.46
CA LYS A 256 8.11 21.16 -43.20
C LYS A 256 9.17 20.75 -42.17
N TRP A 257 10.41 20.58 -42.63
CA TRP A 257 11.52 20.18 -41.79
C TRP A 257 12.25 21.42 -41.27
N GLU A 258 12.32 21.57 -39.97
CA GLU A 258 13.12 22.60 -39.33
C GLU A 258 14.56 22.10 -39.16
N LYS A 259 15.52 22.85 -39.68
CA LYS A 259 16.95 22.56 -39.53
C LYS A 259 17.54 23.33 -38.35
N GLY A 260 18.47 22.70 -37.66
CA GLY A 260 19.30 23.38 -36.67
C GLY A 260 20.58 22.62 -36.39
N ARG A 261 21.34 23.15 -35.44
CA ARG A 261 22.41 22.38 -34.78
C ARG A 261 21.89 21.94 -33.44
N GLN A 262 22.22 20.72 -33.05
CA GLN A 262 21.90 20.30 -31.69
C GLN A 262 22.65 21.19 -30.68
N PRO A 263 21.99 21.65 -29.60
CA PRO A 263 22.65 22.49 -28.61
C PRO A 263 23.83 21.79 -27.94
N LYS A 264 24.91 22.53 -27.64
CA LYS A 264 26.14 22.00 -27.02
C LYS A 264 25.94 21.29 -25.67
N TRP A 265 24.82 21.53 -24.99
CA TRP A 265 24.50 20.88 -23.70
C TRP A 265 23.95 19.46 -23.85
N SER A 266 23.66 19.00 -25.07
CA SER A 266 23.36 17.57 -25.33
C SER A 266 24.66 16.77 -25.28
N THR A 267 24.85 16.01 -24.21
CA THR A 267 26.09 15.24 -23.97
C THR A 267 26.27 14.05 -24.92
N ALA A 268 25.19 13.51 -25.48
CA ALA A 268 25.25 12.30 -26.30
C ALA A 268 25.68 12.55 -27.76
N TYR A 269 25.34 13.71 -28.33
CA TYR A 269 25.53 14.02 -29.76
C TYR A 269 25.93 15.48 -29.98
N PRO A 270 27.10 15.92 -29.48
CA PRO A 270 27.55 17.29 -29.67
C PRO A 270 27.83 17.56 -31.15
N GLU A 271 27.43 18.73 -31.64
CA GLU A 271 27.69 19.21 -33.01
C GLU A 271 27.01 18.42 -34.15
N TYR A 272 26.09 17.52 -33.82
CA TYR A 272 25.29 16.83 -34.83
C TYR A 272 24.36 17.84 -35.54
N ALA A 273 24.24 17.67 -36.85
CA ALA A 273 23.18 18.32 -37.61
C ALA A 273 21.83 17.79 -37.11
N ARG A 274 20.83 18.66 -37.02
CA ARG A 274 19.48 18.32 -36.55
C ARG A 274 18.45 18.64 -37.61
N ALA A 275 17.55 17.70 -37.85
CA ALA A 275 16.31 17.91 -38.58
C ALA A 275 15.12 17.51 -37.70
N GLU A 276 14.13 18.39 -37.60
CA GLU A 276 12.94 18.20 -36.79
C GLU A 276 11.69 18.38 -37.64
N LEU A 277 10.70 17.53 -37.39
CA LEU A 277 9.39 17.62 -38.03
C LEU A 277 8.30 17.38 -36.99
N GLU A 278 7.45 18.38 -36.78
CA GLU A 278 6.21 18.25 -36.01
C GLU A 278 5.09 17.70 -36.92
N LEU A 279 4.38 16.71 -36.40
CA LEU A 279 3.25 16.05 -37.03
C LEU A 279 1.96 16.45 -36.32
N GLY A 280 0.85 16.30 -37.05
CA GLY A 280 -0.47 16.40 -36.45
C GLY A 280 -0.77 15.27 -35.46
N PRO A 281 -1.97 15.29 -34.84
CA PRO A 281 -2.39 14.26 -33.90
C PRO A 281 -2.35 12.86 -34.53
N THR A 282 -1.61 11.94 -33.92
CA THR A 282 -1.48 10.55 -34.41
C THR A 282 -2.40 9.62 -33.61
N MET A 283 -3.21 8.82 -34.29
CA MET A 283 -4.12 7.83 -33.70
C MET A 283 -3.66 6.40 -34.05
N PRO A 284 -4.12 5.33 -33.38
CA PRO A 284 -3.64 3.95 -33.60
C PRO A 284 -3.77 3.43 -35.04
N ALA A 285 -4.78 3.90 -35.78
CA ALA A 285 -5.00 3.52 -37.18
C ALA A 285 -4.28 4.45 -38.19
N THR A 286 -3.67 5.54 -37.73
CA THR A 286 -3.01 6.53 -38.59
C THR A 286 -1.52 6.24 -38.65
N SER A 287 -0.98 6.19 -39.86
CA SER A 287 0.46 6.10 -40.12
C SER A 287 0.87 7.26 -41.00
N TYR A 288 1.83 8.07 -40.54
CA TYR A 288 2.42 9.13 -41.34
C TYR A 288 3.61 8.56 -42.10
N SER A 289 3.45 8.39 -43.41
CA SER A 289 4.58 8.04 -44.30
C SER A 289 5.31 9.31 -44.71
N LEU A 290 6.60 9.37 -44.40
CA LEU A 290 7.43 10.55 -44.48
C LEU A 290 8.72 10.23 -45.23
N LEU A 291 9.32 11.28 -45.78
CA LEU A 291 10.57 11.21 -46.52
C LEU A 291 11.55 12.22 -45.93
N LEU A 292 12.75 11.75 -45.64
CA LEU A 292 13.89 12.56 -45.24
C LEU A 292 14.97 12.43 -46.30
N THR A 293 15.36 13.54 -46.91
CA THR A 293 16.51 13.56 -47.82
C THR A 293 17.74 14.02 -47.04
N ILE A 294 18.86 13.34 -47.19
CA ILE A 294 20.11 13.69 -46.53
C ILE A 294 21.26 13.54 -47.51
N LYS A 295 22.16 14.52 -47.54
CA LYS A 295 23.39 14.50 -48.33
C LYS A 295 24.50 13.84 -47.52
N ALA A 296 25.11 12.82 -48.09
CA ALA A 296 26.23 12.10 -47.50
C ALA A 296 27.52 12.96 -47.51
N PRO A 297 28.44 12.75 -46.57
CA PRO A 297 29.75 13.37 -46.60
C PRO A 297 30.57 12.89 -47.79
N SER A 298 31.60 13.65 -48.16
CA SER A 298 32.52 13.24 -49.23
C SER A 298 33.48 12.12 -48.76
N SER A 299 33.73 12.01 -47.46
CA SER A 299 34.57 10.96 -46.88
C SER A 299 33.81 9.62 -46.82
N PRO A 300 34.35 8.54 -47.44
CA PRO A 300 33.76 7.22 -47.32
C PRO A 300 33.88 6.68 -45.88
N GLY A 301 32.93 5.85 -45.46
CA GLY A 301 32.92 5.30 -44.10
C GLY A 301 31.54 4.81 -43.64
N SER A 302 31.50 4.25 -42.43
CA SER A 302 30.26 3.89 -41.74
C SER A 302 29.93 4.96 -40.70
N PHE A 303 28.72 5.50 -40.78
CA PHE A 303 28.26 6.60 -39.93
C PHE A 303 26.99 6.19 -39.19
N LYS A 304 26.96 6.47 -37.89
CA LYS A 304 25.78 6.29 -37.04
C LYS A 304 24.99 7.58 -37.00
N LEU A 305 23.74 7.50 -37.42
CA LEU A 305 22.74 8.54 -37.24
C LEU A 305 21.84 8.14 -36.08
N ALA A 306 21.16 9.11 -35.48
CA ALA A 306 20.20 8.85 -34.42
C ALA A 306 18.87 9.51 -34.72
N TYR A 307 17.78 8.94 -34.22
CA TYR A 307 16.48 9.59 -34.20
C TYR A 307 15.83 9.51 -32.82
N ARG A 308 14.87 10.39 -32.58
CA ARG A 308 14.07 10.42 -31.36
C ARG A 308 12.64 10.82 -31.68
N LEU A 309 11.71 10.10 -31.07
CA LEU A 309 10.28 10.38 -31.15
C LEU A 309 9.82 11.04 -29.86
N GLN A 310 8.97 12.05 -29.98
CA GLN A 310 8.43 12.80 -28.86
C GLN A 310 6.96 13.10 -29.11
N CYS A 311 6.15 13.18 -28.07
CA CYS A 311 4.82 13.76 -28.10
C CYS A 311 4.44 14.21 -26.68
N GLN A 312 3.27 14.80 -26.52
CA GLN A 312 2.78 15.14 -25.19
C GLN A 312 2.68 13.88 -24.30
N GLY A 313 3.39 13.88 -23.17
CA GLY A 313 3.40 12.76 -22.22
C GLY A 313 4.33 11.60 -22.58
N PHE A 314 5.08 11.67 -23.69
CA PHE A 314 6.06 10.65 -24.06
C PHE A 314 7.29 11.24 -24.74
N VAL A 315 8.46 10.83 -24.27
CA VAL A 315 9.73 11.24 -24.85
C VAL A 315 10.58 9.99 -24.98
N GLY A 316 10.74 9.51 -26.22
CA GLY A 316 11.54 8.33 -26.51
C GLY A 316 13.03 8.54 -26.23
N HIS A 317 13.76 7.43 -26.15
CA HIS A 317 15.21 7.47 -26.19
C HIS A 317 15.71 7.76 -27.60
N PHE A 318 16.99 8.08 -27.74
CA PHE A 318 17.63 8.13 -29.06
C PHE A 318 17.86 6.70 -29.54
N GLU A 319 17.42 6.40 -30.75
CA GLU A 319 17.67 5.14 -31.43
C GLU A 319 18.65 5.39 -32.59
N GLU A 320 19.67 4.55 -32.69
CA GLU A 320 20.73 4.67 -33.70
C GLU A 320 20.45 3.81 -34.92
N PHE A 321 20.85 4.29 -36.10
CA PHE A 321 20.87 3.51 -37.34
C PHE A 321 22.11 3.86 -38.18
N GLU A 322 22.48 2.98 -39.10
CA GLU A 322 23.75 3.08 -39.84
C GLU A 322 23.54 3.51 -41.30
N ILE A 323 24.40 4.40 -41.79
CA ILE A 323 24.58 4.73 -43.20
C ILE A 323 26.02 4.43 -43.61
N ARG A 324 26.20 3.69 -44.70
CA ARG A 324 27.49 3.33 -45.29
C ARG A 324 27.73 4.13 -46.56
N VAL A 325 28.79 4.92 -46.56
CA VAL A 325 29.22 5.77 -47.67
C VAL A 325 30.38 5.10 -48.39
N THR A 326 30.19 4.81 -49.67
CA THR A 326 31.21 4.22 -50.56
C THR A 326 31.85 5.31 -51.43
N PRO A 327 33.13 5.16 -51.82
CA PRO A 327 33.79 6.13 -52.69
C PRO A 327 33.09 6.23 -54.05
N GLU A 328 33.14 7.43 -54.65
CA GLU A 328 32.71 7.65 -56.04
C GLU A 328 33.69 6.94 -56.97
N GLU A 329 33.20 6.05 -57.83
CA GLU A 329 34.00 5.31 -58.82
C GLU A 329 34.49 6.21 -59.96
#